data_AF-A0A382EZZ3-F1
#
_entry.id   AF-A0A382EZZ3-F1
#
_cell.length_a   1.000
_cell.length_b   1.000
_cell.length_c   1.000
_cell.angle_alpha   90.00
_cell.angle_beta   90.00
_cell.angle_gamma   90.00
#
_symmetry.space_group_name_H-M   'P 1'
#
loop_
_entity.id
_entity.type
_entity.pdbx_description
1 polymer ?
#
loop_
_entity_poly.entity_id
_entity_poly.type
_entity_poly.pdbx_seq_one_letter_code
_entity_poly.pdbx_strand_id
1 'polypeptide(L)'
;MQKDEIADILKEIGVFLELKGENPFKTRAYQNGARTLESLTEPLAKLVEEERLGDIKGIGKALAEKITELATTGRLAYYDELKASIPDGLIAMLNIPGLGPKKVKAVYSKLGIETVEALEQACKDSQLAELPGFGKKTESKILEGIEFRRNYASHHHVSA
;
A
#
# COMPACT_ATOMS: atom_id res chain seq x y z
N MET A 1 15.74 -2.57 12.34
CA MET A 1 15.16 -2.33 11.01
C MET A 1 15.73 -1.04 10.45
N GLN A 2 16.00 -0.94 9.15
CA GLN A 2 16.57 0.27 8.54
C GLN A 2 15.50 1.29 8.17
N LYS A 3 15.89 2.56 7.94
CA LYS A 3 14.93 3.64 7.65
C LYS A 3 14.07 3.37 6.41
N ASP A 4 14.64 2.73 5.39
CA ASP A 4 13.95 2.48 4.12
C ASP A 4 12.88 1.38 4.29
N GLU A 5 13.20 0.31 5.03
CA GLU A 5 12.25 -0.75 5.41
C GLU A 5 11.07 -0.18 6.21
N ILE A 6 11.35 0.72 7.16
CA ILE A 6 10.31 1.38 7.95
C ILE A 6 9.46 2.29 7.07
N ALA A 7 10.08 3.02 6.13
CA ALA A 7 9.35 3.88 5.21
C ALA A 7 8.38 3.07 4.34
N ASP A 8 8.79 1.89 3.88
CA ASP A 8 7.94 0.99 3.11
C ASP A 8 6.76 0.48 3.93
N ILE A 9 6.97 0.11 5.20
CA ILE A 9 5.87 -0.24 6.11
C ILE A 9 4.91 0.94 6.30
N LEU A 10 5.40 2.16 6.49
CA LEU A 10 4.55 3.35 6.61
C LEU A 10 3.76 3.62 5.33
N LYS A 11 4.36 3.43 4.14
CA LYS A 11 3.65 3.52 2.85
C LYS A 11 2.52 2.48 2.78
N GLU A 12 2.81 1.23 3.11
CA GLU A 12 1.82 0.16 3.12
C GLU A 12 0.66 0.44 4.07
N ILE A 13 0.94 0.93 5.29
CA ILE A 13 -0.11 1.38 6.21
C ILE A 13 -0.99 2.45 5.55
N GLY A 14 -0.37 3.45 4.90
CA GLY A 14 -1.11 4.46 4.15
C GLY A 14 -2.04 3.86 3.10
N VAL A 15 -1.53 2.91 2.31
CA VAL A 15 -2.29 2.17 1.29
C VAL A 15 -3.45 1.39 1.89
N PHE A 16 -3.23 0.66 2.99
CA PHE A 16 -4.28 -0.12 3.64
C PHE A 16 -5.36 0.76 4.28
N LEU A 17 -4.98 1.87 4.89
CA LEU A 17 -5.94 2.86 5.40
C LEU A 17 -6.78 3.45 4.27
N GLU A 18 -6.16 3.74 3.14
CA GLU A 18 -6.87 4.25 1.96
C GLU A 18 -7.89 3.25 1.44
N LEU A 19 -7.53 1.96 1.37
CA LEU A 19 -8.44 0.86 0.99
C LEU A 19 -9.63 0.73 1.92
N LYS A 20 -9.40 0.77 3.24
CA LYS A 20 -10.48 0.73 4.24
C LYS A 20 -11.35 1.97 4.22
N GLY A 21 -10.92 3.03 3.54
CA GLY A 21 -11.64 4.30 3.52
C GLY A 21 -11.57 5.06 4.83
N GLU A 22 -10.47 4.87 5.55
CA GLU A 22 -10.15 5.62 6.75
C GLU A 22 -9.92 7.11 6.46
N ASN A 23 -9.74 7.87 7.53
CA ASN A 23 -9.58 9.31 7.45
C ASN A 23 -8.44 9.72 6.47
N PRO A 24 -8.72 10.53 5.42
CA PRO A 24 -7.72 10.96 4.45
C PRO A 24 -6.53 11.71 5.05
N PHE A 25 -6.72 12.43 6.16
CA PHE A 25 -5.62 13.09 6.88
C PHE A 25 -4.67 12.06 7.50
N LYS A 26 -5.21 10.96 8.05
CA LYS A 26 -4.41 9.87 8.62
C LYS A 26 -3.61 9.15 7.53
N THR A 27 -4.25 8.79 6.42
CA THR A 27 -3.57 8.22 5.24
C THR A 27 -2.43 9.11 4.75
N ARG A 28 -2.68 10.42 4.59
CA ARG A 28 -1.67 11.38 4.15
C ARG A 28 -0.54 11.54 5.16
N ALA A 29 -0.84 11.46 6.46
CA ALA A 29 0.18 11.52 7.50
C ALA A 29 1.19 10.36 7.37
N TYR A 30 0.72 9.12 7.15
CA TYR A 30 1.60 7.98 6.92
C TYR A 30 2.41 8.12 5.62
N GLN A 31 1.79 8.54 4.52
CA GLN A 31 2.48 8.75 3.24
C GLN A 31 3.54 9.86 3.33
N ASN A 32 3.23 10.97 4.01
CA ASN A 32 4.17 12.06 4.21
C ASN A 32 5.29 11.66 5.18
N GLY A 33 4.96 10.97 6.28
CA GLY A 33 5.92 10.45 7.23
C GLY A 33 6.93 9.50 6.58
N ALA A 34 6.46 8.60 5.70
CA ALA A 34 7.33 7.72 4.92
C ALA A 34 8.31 8.52 4.04
N ARG A 35 7.82 9.50 3.27
CA ARG A 35 8.68 10.36 2.43
C ARG A 35 9.70 11.15 3.24
N THR A 36 9.26 11.71 4.38
CA THR A 36 10.15 12.41 5.29
C THR A 36 11.24 11.47 5.79
N LEU A 37 10.88 10.23 6.17
CA LEU A 37 11.81 9.22 6.66
C LEU A 37 12.85 8.81 5.61
N GLU A 38 12.43 8.59 4.35
CA GLU A 38 13.34 8.31 3.22
C GLU A 38 14.35 9.45 3.02
N SER A 39 13.86 10.69 3.11
CA SER A 39 14.68 11.89 2.90
C SER A 39 15.63 12.22 4.06
N LEU A 40 15.59 11.47 5.17
CA LEU A 40 16.47 11.72 6.30
C LEU A 40 17.95 11.52 5.93
N THR A 41 18.73 12.55 6.21
CA THR A 41 20.19 12.54 6.10
C THR A 41 20.85 12.08 7.41
N GLU A 42 20.24 12.39 8.55
CA GLU A 42 20.72 11.95 9.87
C GLU A 42 20.37 10.46 10.11
N PRO A 43 21.25 9.68 10.75
CA PRO A 43 20.95 8.28 11.07
C PRO A 43 19.71 8.14 11.95
N LEU A 44 18.78 7.28 11.52
CA LEU A 44 17.53 7.03 12.25
C LEU A 44 17.78 6.59 13.69
N ALA A 45 18.76 5.72 13.94
CA ALA A 45 19.09 5.23 15.27
C ALA A 45 19.39 6.38 16.26
N LYS A 46 20.12 7.40 15.80
CA LYS A 46 20.46 8.57 16.61
C LYS A 46 19.22 9.42 16.93
N LEU A 47 18.35 9.63 15.94
CA LEU A 47 17.09 10.36 16.14
C LEU A 47 16.13 9.65 17.10
N VAL A 48 16.15 8.30 17.11
CA VAL A 48 15.39 7.47 18.04
C VAL A 48 15.96 7.59 19.46
N GLU A 49 17.28 7.46 19.62
CA GLU A 49 17.96 7.55 20.92
C GLU A 49 17.78 8.92 21.58
N GLU A 50 17.81 9.99 20.80
CA GLU A 50 17.63 11.36 21.28
C GLU A 50 16.15 11.78 21.39
N GLU A 51 15.20 10.90 21.08
CA GLU A 51 13.74 11.17 21.07
C GLU A 51 13.31 12.36 20.17
N ARG A 52 14.13 12.68 19.16
CA ARG A 52 13.95 13.87 18.27
C ARG A 52 13.09 13.62 17.04
N LEU A 53 12.57 12.41 16.86
CA LEU A 53 11.72 12.07 15.70
C LEU A 53 10.47 12.94 15.59
N GLY A 54 9.86 13.32 16.72
CA GLY A 54 8.67 14.17 16.76
C GLY A 54 8.90 15.63 16.35
N ASP A 55 10.16 16.08 16.34
CA ASP A 55 10.54 17.43 15.94
C ASP A 55 10.64 17.57 14.41
N ILE A 56 10.67 16.44 13.71
CA ILE A 56 10.84 16.40 12.27
C ILE A 56 9.53 16.76 11.59
N LYS A 57 9.54 17.85 10.81
CA LYS A 57 8.36 18.30 10.06
C LYS A 57 7.82 17.16 9.18
N GLY A 58 6.57 16.77 9.44
CA GLY A 58 5.90 15.67 8.74
C GLY A 58 5.82 14.37 9.55
N ILE A 59 6.55 14.26 10.66
CA ILE A 59 6.48 13.15 11.62
C ILE A 59 5.88 13.70 12.92
N GLY A 60 4.59 13.44 13.14
CA GLY A 60 3.94 13.76 14.41
C GLY A 60 4.24 12.74 15.50
N LYS A 61 3.89 13.04 16.76
CA LYS A 61 4.12 12.17 17.92
C LYS A 61 3.71 10.70 17.70
N ALA A 62 2.50 10.47 17.18
CA ALA A 62 2.00 9.11 16.92
C ALA A 62 2.79 8.36 15.83
N LEU A 63 3.36 9.07 14.85
CA LEU A 63 4.25 8.45 13.86
C LEU A 63 5.63 8.19 14.46
N ALA A 64 6.16 9.13 15.24
CA ALA A 64 7.43 8.96 15.94
C ALA A 64 7.42 7.71 16.84
N GLU A 65 6.37 7.50 17.63
CA GLU A 65 6.20 6.31 18.48
C GLU A 65 6.24 5.01 17.65
N LYS A 66 5.54 4.98 16.51
CA LYS A 66 5.51 3.80 15.61
C LYS A 66 6.83 3.55 14.91
N ILE A 67 7.51 4.61 14.48
CA ILE A 67 8.84 4.52 13.86
C ILE A 67 9.85 3.99 14.88
N THR A 68 9.81 4.49 16.12
CA THR A 68 10.64 4.01 17.22
C THR A 68 10.36 2.53 17.52
N GLU A 69 9.10 2.11 17.59
CA GLU A 69 8.73 0.70 17.80
C GLU A 69 9.28 -0.19 16.68
N LEU A 70 9.14 0.21 15.41
CA LEU A 70 9.68 -0.53 14.27
C LEU A 70 11.21 -0.57 14.28
N ALA A 71 11.87 0.54 14.61
CA ALA A 71 13.32 0.63 14.66
C ALA A 71 13.92 -0.28 15.74
N THR A 72 13.26 -0.35 16.90
CA THR A 72 13.75 -1.08 18.09
C THR A 72 13.34 -2.55 18.10
N THR A 73 12.10 -2.87 17.77
CA THR A 73 11.56 -4.24 17.87
C THR A 73 11.56 -4.99 16.54
N GLY A 74 11.63 -4.26 15.41
CA GLY A 74 11.48 -4.83 14.08
C GLY A 74 10.05 -5.27 13.74
N ARG A 75 9.05 -4.92 14.57
CA ARG A 75 7.65 -5.29 14.35
C ARG A 75 6.73 -4.13 14.76
N LEU A 76 5.53 -4.10 14.18
CA LEU A 76 4.49 -3.16 14.58
C LEU A 76 3.15 -3.89 14.59
N ALA A 77 2.60 -4.15 15.78
CA ALA A 77 1.33 -4.88 15.91
C ALA A 77 0.20 -4.23 15.11
N TYR A 78 0.17 -2.89 15.08
CA TYR A 78 -0.78 -2.12 14.29
C TYR A 78 -0.71 -2.40 12.78
N TYR A 79 0.49 -2.62 12.24
CA TYR A 79 0.66 -2.98 10.82
C TYR A 79 0.15 -4.40 10.56
N ASP A 80 0.49 -5.35 11.42
CA ASP A 80 0.07 -6.75 11.27
C ASP A 80 -1.45 -6.91 11.34
N GLU A 81 -2.09 -6.27 12.33
CA GLU A 81 -3.54 -6.27 12.49
C GLU A 81 -4.24 -5.60 11.28
N LEU A 82 -3.68 -4.49 10.81
CA LEU A 82 -4.23 -3.78 9.66
C LEU A 82 -4.15 -4.66 8.41
N LYS A 83 -2.99 -5.29 8.17
CA LYS A 83 -2.77 -6.21 7.05
C LYS A 83 -3.72 -7.40 7.09
N ALA A 84 -3.86 -8.04 8.25
CA ALA A 84 -4.78 -9.17 8.45
C ALA A 84 -6.26 -8.80 8.24
N SER A 85 -6.61 -7.51 8.36
CA SER A 85 -7.98 -7.03 8.13
C SER A 85 -8.32 -6.76 6.66
N ILE A 86 -7.35 -6.83 5.74
CA ILE A 86 -7.57 -6.63 4.30
C ILE A 86 -7.67 -8.01 3.63
N PRO A 87 -8.70 -8.27 2.80
CA PRO A 87 -8.78 -9.53 2.07
C PRO A 87 -7.59 -9.69 1.10
N ASP A 88 -7.02 -10.89 1.03
CA ASP A 88 -5.81 -11.17 0.26
C ASP A 88 -5.94 -10.80 -1.21
N GLY A 89 -7.12 -10.95 -1.80
CA GLY A 89 -7.31 -10.60 -3.20
C GLY A 89 -7.27 -9.09 -3.46
N LEU A 90 -7.62 -8.22 -2.49
CA LEU A 90 -7.39 -6.78 -2.59
C LEU A 90 -5.89 -6.46 -2.54
N ILE A 91 -5.12 -7.17 -1.69
CA ILE A 91 -3.66 -7.04 -1.64
C ILE A 91 -3.07 -7.49 -2.98
N ALA A 92 -3.54 -8.59 -3.55
CA ALA A 92 -3.12 -9.05 -4.86
C ALA A 92 -3.42 -8.02 -5.96
N MET A 93 -4.55 -7.33 -5.89
CA MET A 93 -4.89 -6.26 -6.83
C MET A 93 -3.96 -5.06 -6.75
N LEU A 94 -3.51 -4.66 -5.56
CA LEU A 94 -2.54 -3.54 -5.40
C LEU A 94 -1.23 -3.78 -6.13
N ASN A 95 -0.85 -5.05 -6.31
CA ASN A 95 0.35 -5.44 -7.03
C ASN A 95 0.18 -5.37 -8.55
N ILE A 96 -1.02 -5.09 -9.07
CA ILE A 96 -1.28 -4.92 -10.50
C ILE A 96 -0.82 -3.52 -10.93
N PRO A 97 0.12 -3.40 -11.89
CA PRO A 97 0.57 -2.11 -12.39
C PRO A 97 -0.60 -1.24 -12.88
N GLY A 98 -0.63 0.03 -12.44
CA GLY A 98 -1.70 0.96 -12.82
C GLY A 98 -2.98 0.88 -11.98
N LEU A 99 -3.05 -0.07 -11.03
CA LEU A 99 -4.16 -0.25 -10.09
C LEU A 99 -3.77 0.18 -8.67
N GLY A 100 -3.86 1.48 -8.40
CA GLY A 100 -3.59 2.03 -7.06
C GLY A 100 -4.75 1.83 -6.06
N PRO A 101 -4.52 2.11 -4.76
CA PRO A 101 -5.49 1.86 -3.68
C PRO A 101 -6.87 2.46 -3.90
N LYS A 102 -6.96 3.68 -4.46
CA LYS A 102 -8.24 4.32 -4.81
C LYS A 102 -9.07 3.49 -5.77
N LYS A 103 -8.40 2.90 -6.77
CA LYS A 103 -9.06 2.09 -7.78
C LYS A 103 -9.47 0.74 -7.21
N VAL A 104 -8.58 0.05 -6.49
CA VAL A 104 -8.91 -1.21 -5.81
C VAL A 104 -10.11 -1.02 -4.89
N LYS A 105 -10.14 0.06 -4.09
CA LYS A 105 -11.29 0.40 -3.25
C LYS A 105 -12.55 0.63 -4.07
N ALA A 106 -12.48 1.36 -5.18
CA ALA A 106 -13.65 1.61 -6.03
C ALA A 106 -14.21 0.31 -6.61
N VAL A 107 -13.34 -0.58 -7.09
CA VAL A 107 -13.70 -1.92 -7.57
C VAL A 107 -14.39 -2.72 -6.46
N TYR A 108 -13.80 -2.79 -5.28
CA TYR A 108 -14.36 -3.50 -4.15
C TYR A 108 -15.71 -2.91 -3.69
N SER A 109 -15.77 -1.60 -3.48
CA SER A 109 -16.98 -0.94 -2.95
C SER A 109 -18.13 -0.80 -3.95
N LYS A 110 -17.86 -0.80 -5.27
CA LYS A 110 -18.89 -0.62 -6.31
C LYS A 110 -19.29 -1.93 -6.97
N LEU A 111 -18.37 -2.85 -7.15
CA LEU A 111 -18.61 -4.12 -7.85
C LEU A 111 -18.54 -5.34 -6.92
N GLY A 112 -18.12 -5.18 -5.66
CA GLY A 112 -17.97 -6.31 -4.73
C GLY A 112 -16.88 -7.30 -5.12
N ILE A 113 -15.95 -6.88 -5.99
CA ILE A 113 -14.90 -7.74 -6.52
C ILE A 113 -13.76 -7.82 -5.52
N GLU A 114 -13.49 -9.03 -5.04
CA GLU A 114 -12.46 -9.32 -4.06
C GLU A 114 -11.27 -10.11 -4.63
N THR A 115 -11.38 -10.69 -5.83
CA THR A 115 -10.35 -11.55 -6.43
C THR A 115 -9.84 -11.03 -7.77
N VAL A 116 -8.61 -11.39 -8.14
CA VAL A 116 -7.98 -10.96 -9.40
C VAL A 116 -8.71 -11.56 -10.61
N GLU A 117 -9.22 -12.77 -10.49
CA GLU A 117 -9.98 -13.46 -11.52
C GLU A 117 -11.31 -12.75 -11.80
N ALA A 118 -12.02 -12.34 -10.74
CA ALA A 118 -13.25 -11.57 -10.87
C ALA A 118 -12.98 -10.16 -11.44
N LEU A 119 -11.84 -9.55 -11.09
CA LEU A 119 -11.40 -8.28 -11.70
C LEU A 119 -11.12 -8.44 -13.20
N GLU A 120 -10.43 -9.51 -13.62
CA GLU A 120 -10.16 -9.80 -15.02
C GLU A 120 -11.47 -9.98 -15.80
N GLN A 121 -12.42 -10.71 -15.24
CA GLN A 121 -13.72 -10.92 -15.87
C GLN A 121 -14.49 -9.62 -16.01
N ALA A 122 -14.54 -8.79 -14.97
CA ALA A 122 -15.19 -7.49 -15.02
C ALA A 122 -14.53 -6.52 -16.02
N CYS A 123 -13.23 -6.65 -16.28
CA CYS A 123 -12.58 -5.93 -17.37
C CYS A 123 -13.02 -6.46 -18.75
N LYS A 124 -13.10 -7.77 -18.94
CA LYS A 124 -13.54 -8.37 -20.22
C LYS A 124 -14.98 -8.02 -20.55
N ASP A 125 -15.83 -7.93 -19.53
CA ASP A 125 -17.24 -7.57 -19.65
C ASP A 125 -17.46 -6.05 -19.76
N SER A 126 -16.39 -5.24 -19.82
CA SER A 126 -16.44 -3.78 -19.85
C SER A 126 -17.16 -3.13 -18.66
N GLN A 127 -17.31 -3.84 -17.54
CA GLN A 127 -17.98 -3.35 -16.33
C GLN A 127 -17.11 -2.32 -15.60
N LEU A 128 -15.78 -2.44 -15.70
CA LEU A 128 -14.87 -1.45 -15.15
C LEU A 128 -14.99 -0.13 -15.92
N ALA A 129 -15.14 -0.17 -17.25
CA ALA A 129 -15.33 0.99 -18.11
C ALA A 129 -16.45 1.96 -17.65
N GLU A 130 -17.48 1.44 -16.98
CA GLU A 130 -18.64 2.17 -16.50
C GLU A 130 -18.38 2.92 -15.18
N LEU A 131 -17.33 2.55 -14.43
CA LEU A 131 -16.99 3.20 -13.18
C LEU A 131 -16.33 4.57 -13.39
N PRO A 132 -16.69 5.60 -12.59
CA PRO A 132 -16.00 6.89 -12.63
C PRO A 132 -14.49 6.74 -12.40
N GLY A 133 -13.69 7.18 -13.36
CA GLY A 133 -12.22 7.11 -13.31
C GLY A 133 -11.61 5.85 -13.93
N PHE A 134 -12.43 4.93 -14.46
CA PHE A 134 -11.99 3.69 -15.10
C PHE A 134 -12.35 3.68 -16.58
N GLY A 135 -11.92 4.67 -17.37
CA GLY A 135 -12.15 4.61 -18.82
C GLY A 135 -11.52 3.36 -19.49
N LYS A 136 -11.89 3.07 -20.73
CA LYS A 136 -11.38 1.92 -21.53
C LYS A 136 -9.85 1.75 -21.50
N LYS A 137 -9.10 2.85 -21.49
CA LYS A 137 -7.64 2.83 -21.39
C LYS A 137 -7.14 2.28 -20.04
N THR A 138 -7.84 2.59 -18.96
CA THR A 138 -7.53 2.05 -17.63
C THR A 138 -7.81 0.56 -17.58
N GLU A 139 -8.93 0.12 -18.13
CA GLU A 139 -9.31 -1.29 -18.20
C GLU A 139 -8.29 -2.12 -18.99
N SER A 140 -7.89 -1.67 -20.19
CA SER A 140 -6.82 -2.32 -20.97
C SER A 140 -5.52 -2.44 -20.18
N LYS A 141 -5.11 -1.38 -19.48
CA LYS A 141 -3.90 -1.40 -18.64
C LYS A 141 -4.00 -2.37 -17.47
N ILE A 142 -5.19 -2.53 -16.88
CA ILE A 142 -5.42 -3.48 -15.80
C ILE A 142 -5.31 -4.91 -16.35
N LEU A 143 -5.93 -5.20 -17.49
CA LEU A 143 -5.82 -6.50 -18.16
C LEU A 143 -4.36 -6.84 -18.50
N GLU A 144 -3.64 -5.91 -19.12
CA GLU A 144 -2.20 -6.04 -19.41
C GLU A 144 -1.39 -6.29 -18.13
N GLY A 145 -1.73 -5.59 -17.04
CA GLY A 145 -1.08 -5.79 -15.74
C GLY A 145 -1.36 -7.15 -15.11
N ILE A 146 -2.58 -7.68 -15.27
CA ILE A 146 -2.97 -9.03 -14.81
C ILE A 146 -2.19 -10.09 -15.62
N GLU A 147 -2.16 -9.97 -16.94
CA GLU A 147 -1.41 -10.87 -17.81
C GLU A 147 0.09 -10.83 -17.51
N PHE A 148 0.65 -9.64 -17.31
CA PHE A 148 2.05 -9.47 -16.90
C PHE A 148 2.32 -10.23 -15.60
N ARG A 149 1.51 -10.05 -14.55
CA ARG A 149 1.69 -10.79 -13.29
C ARG A 149 1.58 -12.30 -13.49
N ARG A 150 0.62 -12.77 -14.28
CA ARG A 150 0.44 -14.20 -14.58
C ARG A 150 1.67 -14.79 -15.27
N ASN A 151 2.21 -14.08 -16.27
CA ASN A 151 3.40 -14.51 -17.00
C ASN A 151 4.64 -14.52 -16.10
N TYR A 152 4.83 -13.50 -15.25
CA TYR A 152 5.99 -13.44 -14.35
C TYR A 152 5.91 -14.42 -13.18
N ALA A 153 4.72 -14.67 -12.63
CA ALA A 153 4.50 -15.72 -11.63
C ALA A 153 4.82 -17.12 -12.21
N SER A 154 4.52 -17.33 -13.49
CA SER A 154 4.84 -18.58 -14.19
C SER A 154 6.35 -18.77 -14.40
N HIS A 155 7.13 -17.68 -14.52
CA HIS A 155 8.58 -17.74 -14.69
C HIS A 155 9.35 -17.90 -13.36
N HIS A 156 8.77 -17.53 -12.21
CA HIS A 156 9.43 -17.67 -10.90
C HIS A 156 9.27 -19.05 -10.25
N HIS A 157 8.52 -19.98 -10.85
CA HIS A 157 8.49 -21.39 -10.43
C HIS A 157 9.60 -22.25 -11.06
N VAL A 158 10.57 -21.64 -11.75
CA VAL A 158 11.76 -22.33 -12.28
C VAL A 158 13.02 -21.79 -11.61
N SER A 159 13.13 -21.98 -10.30
CA SER A 159 14.42 -22.02 -9.60
C SER A 159 14.35 -23.17 -8.59
N ALA A 160 14.85 -24.32 -9.03
CA ALA A 160 15.20 -25.46 -8.20
C ALA A 160 16.54 -25.21 -7.49
#